data_AF-A0A499UU11-F1
#
_entry.id   AF-A0A499UU11-F1
#
_cell.length_a   1.000
_cell.length_b   1.000
_cell.length_c   1.000
_cell.angle_alpha   90.00
_cell.angle_beta   90.00
_cell.angle_gamma   90.00
#
_symmetry.space_group_name_H-M   'P 1'
#
loop_
_entity.id
_entity.type
_entity.pdbx_description
1 polymer ?
#
loop_
_entity_poly.entity_id
_entity_poly.type
_entity_poly.pdbx_seq_one_letter_code
_entity_poly.pdbx_strand_id
1 'polypeptide(L)'
;MDAFAASVTAVKERLAKLNPGPAGPLPLLIGGAGRRRTLELVAREADWWNWYGWASEDPVADFRELSGVLDQWCERVGRDPGQVARTVMVNPDQLPLVEGFAEAGAVHVVLSLPAPYDLRKAEELLKVRAALTS
;
A
#
# COMPACT_ATOMS: atom_id res chain seq x y z
N MET A 1 13.89 -18.77 -6.70
CA MET A 1 12.98 -17.77 -6.09
C MET A 1 13.31 -17.64 -4.62
N ASP A 2 13.32 -16.42 -4.07
CA ASP A 2 13.42 -16.27 -2.61
C ASP A 2 12.09 -16.62 -1.92
N ALA A 3 12.13 -16.85 -0.61
CA ALA A 3 10.97 -17.32 0.15
C ALA A 3 9.76 -16.37 0.07
N PHE A 4 10.00 -15.08 -0.15
CA PHE A 4 8.94 -14.09 -0.28
C PHE A 4 8.20 -14.24 -1.61
N ALA A 5 8.91 -14.29 -2.73
CA ALA A 5 8.31 -14.53 -4.05
C ALA A 5 7.58 -15.88 -4.11
N ALA A 6 8.15 -16.93 -3.52
CA ALA A 6 7.51 -18.24 -3.44
C ALA A 6 6.18 -18.20 -2.65
N SER A 7 6.12 -17.40 -1.59
CA SER A 7 4.90 -17.24 -0.78
C SER A 7 3.79 -16.52 -1.56
N VAL A 8 4.13 -15.49 -2.35
CA VAL A 8 3.16 -14.79 -3.21
C VAL A 8 2.55 -15.76 -4.24
N THR A 9 3.38 -16.57 -4.91
CA THR A 9 2.89 -17.61 -5.82
C THR A 9 1.96 -18.59 -5.11
N ALA A 10 2.35 -19.10 -3.94
CA ALA A 10 1.55 -20.05 -3.18
C ALA A 10 0.18 -19.48 -2.75
N VAL A 11 0.11 -18.19 -2.41
CA VAL A 11 -1.16 -17.51 -2.12
C VAL A 11 -2.06 -17.49 -3.35
N LYS A 12 -1.54 -17.04 -4.50
CA LYS A 12 -2.31 -16.97 -5.76
C LYS A 12 -2.82 -18.35 -6.19
N GLU A 13 -1.97 -19.37 -6.11
CA GLU A 13 -2.35 -20.76 -6.42
C GLU A 13 -3.42 -21.32 -5.49
N ARG A 14 -3.36 -21.00 -4.19
CA ARG A 14 -4.38 -21.45 -3.22
C ARG A 14 -5.72 -20.76 -3.46
N LEU A 15 -5.70 -19.45 -3.69
CA LEU A 15 -6.91 -18.68 -4.00
C LEU A 15 -7.63 -19.22 -5.23
N ALA A 16 -6.89 -19.60 -6.27
CA ALA A 16 -7.43 -20.19 -7.49
C ALA A 16 -8.08 -21.58 -7.31
N LYS A 17 -7.85 -22.25 -6.16
CA LYS A 17 -8.38 -23.60 -5.86
C LYS A 17 -9.54 -23.59 -4.86
N LEU A 18 -9.94 -22.43 -4.35
CA LEU A 18 -11.05 -22.32 -3.39
C LEU A 18 -12.39 -22.75 -4.02
N ASN A 19 -13.22 -23.47 -3.25
CA ASN A 19 -14.56 -23.88 -3.65
C ASN A 19 -15.55 -23.77 -2.46
N PRO A 20 -16.54 -22.85 -2.50
CA PRO A 20 -16.70 -21.83 -3.54
C PRO A 20 -15.50 -20.88 -3.57
N GLY A 21 -15.20 -20.35 -4.76
CA GLY A 21 -14.18 -19.32 -4.91
C GLY A 21 -14.58 -17.99 -4.26
N PRO A 22 -13.71 -16.98 -4.29
CA PRO A 22 -14.05 -15.63 -3.85
C PRO A 22 -15.30 -15.11 -4.56
N ALA A 23 -16.13 -14.33 -3.86
CA ALA A 23 -17.37 -13.77 -4.40
C ALA A 23 -17.14 -12.69 -5.50
N GLY A 24 -15.88 -12.35 -5.80
CA GLY A 24 -15.47 -11.37 -6.80
C GLY A 24 -13.95 -11.28 -6.88
N PRO A 25 -13.40 -10.27 -7.60
CA PRO A 25 -11.96 -10.01 -7.62
C PRO A 25 -11.41 -9.84 -6.20
N LEU A 26 -10.24 -10.44 -5.93
CA LEU A 26 -9.56 -10.36 -4.64
C LEU A 26 -8.18 -9.74 -4.84
N PRO A 27 -8.04 -8.39 -4.68
CA PRO A 27 -6.77 -7.71 -4.90
C PRO A 27 -5.67 -8.21 -3.97
N LEU A 28 -4.47 -8.43 -4.51
CA LEU A 28 -3.29 -8.75 -3.74
C LEU A 28 -2.61 -7.47 -3.25
N LEU A 29 -2.67 -7.22 -1.95
CA LEU A 29 -1.92 -6.16 -1.29
C LEU A 29 -0.56 -6.70 -0.79
N ILE A 30 0.52 -6.02 -1.17
CA ILE A 30 1.87 -6.30 -0.66
C ILE A 30 2.39 -5.08 0.10
N GLY A 31 2.79 -5.30 1.37
CA GLY A 31 3.37 -4.27 2.23
C GLY A 31 4.90 -4.27 2.24
N GLY A 32 5.50 -3.09 2.40
CA GLY A 32 6.92 -2.91 2.71
C GLY A 32 7.66 -1.88 1.86
N ALA A 33 8.90 -1.58 2.23
CA ALA A 33 9.70 -0.48 1.66
C ALA A 33 10.99 -0.93 0.93
N GLY A 34 11.20 -2.24 0.75
CA GLY A 34 12.43 -2.77 0.16
C GLY A 34 12.59 -2.34 -1.30
N ARG A 35 13.45 -1.34 -1.56
CA ARG A 35 13.66 -0.71 -2.88
C ARG A 35 13.97 -1.69 -4.01
N ARG A 36 14.63 -2.81 -3.72
CA ARG A 36 14.95 -3.85 -4.72
C ARG A 36 13.92 -4.97 -4.70
N ARG A 37 13.97 -5.85 -3.70
CA ARG A 37 13.16 -7.08 -3.70
C ARG A 37 11.65 -6.84 -3.53
N THR A 38 11.26 -5.96 -2.62
CA THR A 38 9.84 -5.75 -2.32
C THR A 38 9.16 -5.01 -3.46
N LEU A 39 9.69 -3.86 -3.88
CA LEU A 39 9.06 -3.05 -4.92
C LEU A 39 9.12 -3.71 -6.31
N GLU A 40 10.15 -4.49 -6.62
CA GLU A 40 10.16 -5.33 -7.82
C GLU A 40 9.02 -6.36 -7.79
N LEU A 41 8.81 -7.03 -6.66
CA LEU A 41 7.74 -8.03 -6.54
C LEU A 41 6.35 -7.38 -6.57
N VAL A 42 6.20 -6.21 -5.94
CA VAL A 42 4.98 -5.40 -6.00
C VAL A 42 4.65 -5.03 -7.44
N ALA A 43 5.62 -4.50 -8.19
CA ALA A 43 5.43 -4.17 -9.60
C ALA A 43 4.98 -5.37 -10.43
N ARG A 44 5.53 -6.56 -10.16
CA ARG A 44 5.20 -7.78 -10.91
C ARG A 44 3.86 -8.40 -10.53
N GLU A 45 3.49 -8.38 -9.25
CA GLU A 45 2.47 -9.30 -8.73
C GLU A 45 1.34 -8.63 -7.96
N ALA A 46 1.55 -7.44 -7.38
CA ALA A 46 0.57 -6.83 -6.49
C ALA A 46 -0.44 -5.98 -7.26
N ASP A 47 -1.68 -5.98 -6.80
CA ASP A 47 -2.64 -4.97 -7.20
C ASP A 47 -2.43 -3.71 -6.38
N TRP A 48 -2.16 -3.84 -5.08
CA TRP A 48 -2.03 -2.72 -4.14
C TRP A 48 -0.69 -2.78 -3.41
N TRP A 49 -0.03 -1.63 -3.25
CA TRP A 49 1.16 -1.47 -2.42
C TRP A 49 0.82 -0.75 -1.12
N ASN A 50 1.30 -1.25 0.02
CA ASN A 50 1.15 -0.58 1.30
C ASN A 50 2.51 -0.19 1.91
N TRP A 51 2.61 1.08 2.32
CA TRP A 51 3.76 1.59 3.04
C TRP A 51 3.36 2.12 4.41
N TYR A 52 4.20 1.91 5.43
CA TYR A 52 3.83 2.18 6.82
C TYR A 52 4.74 3.13 7.58
N GLY A 53 5.77 3.73 6.98
CA GLY A 53 6.42 4.99 7.43
C GLY A 53 6.80 5.26 8.89
N TRP A 54 6.70 4.29 9.82
CA TRP A 54 6.73 4.55 11.27
C TRP A 54 8.07 5.04 11.83
N ALA A 55 9.15 4.96 11.06
CA ALA A 55 10.48 5.40 11.45
C ALA A 55 11.05 6.52 10.55
N SER A 56 10.20 7.13 9.72
CA SER A 56 10.61 8.21 8.81
C SER A 56 10.55 9.57 9.51
N GLU A 57 11.58 10.39 9.31
CA GLU A 57 11.60 11.80 9.75
C GLU A 57 10.79 12.70 8.80
N ASP A 58 10.66 12.33 7.52
CA ASP A 58 9.80 12.97 6.53
C ASP A 58 8.96 11.91 5.78
N PRO A 59 7.85 11.45 6.40
CA PRO A 59 7.09 10.33 5.88
C PRO A 59 6.53 10.55 4.47
N VAL A 60 6.14 11.78 4.14
CA VAL A 60 5.54 12.10 2.84
C VAL A 60 6.61 12.10 1.74
N ALA A 61 7.80 12.66 2.02
CA ALA A 61 8.91 12.62 1.07
C ALA A 61 9.37 11.18 0.80
N ASP A 62 9.53 10.36 1.84
CA ASP A 62 9.92 8.95 1.70
C ASP A 62 8.88 8.13 0.92
N PHE A 63 7.59 8.35 1.17
CA PHE A 63 6.53 7.70 0.41
C PHE A 63 6.55 8.08 -1.06
N ARG A 64 6.78 9.36 -1.38
CA ARG A 64 6.93 9.86 -2.75
C ARG A 64 8.16 9.24 -3.45
N GLU A 65 9.29 9.19 -2.76
CA GLU A 65 10.52 8.58 -3.30
C GLU A 65 10.30 7.09 -3.62
N LEU A 66 9.80 6.32 -2.65
CA LEU A 66 9.50 4.90 -2.84
C LEU A 66 8.43 4.69 -3.91
N SER A 67 7.50 5.63 -4.06
CA SER A 67 6.51 5.57 -5.13
C SER A 67 7.15 5.62 -6.51
N GLY A 68 8.09 6.55 -6.72
CA GLY A 68 8.87 6.64 -7.94
C GLY A 68 9.80 5.44 -8.18
N VAL A 69 10.34 4.82 -7.11
CA VAL A 69 11.09 3.55 -7.25
C VAL A 69 10.17 2.44 -7.77
N LEU A 70 8.94 2.37 -7.27
CA LEU A 70 7.96 1.39 -7.77
C LEU A 70 7.56 1.67 -9.23
N ASP A 71 7.44 2.94 -9.64
CA ASP A 71 7.17 3.29 -11.04
C ASP A 71 8.28 2.77 -11.96
N GLN A 72 9.54 2.99 -11.58
CA GLN A 72 10.70 2.46 -12.32
C GLN A 72 10.69 0.93 -12.42
N TRP A 73 10.21 0.23 -11.38
CA TRP A 73 10.05 -1.23 -11.45
C TRP A 73 8.92 -1.64 -12.38
N CYS A 74 7.79 -0.93 -12.35
CA CYS A 74 6.67 -1.16 -13.28
C CYS A 74 7.12 -0.98 -14.73
N GLU A 75 7.85 0.10 -15.04
CA GLU A 75 8.46 0.32 -16.36
C GLU A 75 9.37 -0.83 -16.79
N ARG A 76 10.29 -1.27 -15.90
CA ARG A 76 11.22 -2.38 -16.20
C ARG A 76 10.53 -3.70 -16.50
N VAL A 77 9.37 -3.95 -15.91
CA VAL A 77 8.60 -5.19 -16.13
C VAL A 77 7.48 -5.02 -17.17
N GLY A 78 7.39 -3.86 -17.81
CA GLY A 78 6.41 -3.56 -18.84
C GLY A 78 4.98 -3.43 -18.33
N ARG A 79 4.79 -3.00 -17.07
CA ARG A 79 3.49 -2.76 -16.44
C ARG A 79 3.22 -1.27 -16.32
N ASP A 80 1.97 -0.87 -16.57
CA ASP A 80 1.51 0.49 -16.25
C ASP A 80 1.53 0.71 -14.73
N PRO A 81 2.29 1.70 -14.20
CA PRO A 81 2.33 1.98 -12.78
C PRO A 81 0.95 2.33 -12.18
N GLY A 82 0.04 2.89 -12.98
CA GLY A 82 -1.34 3.19 -12.56
C GLY A 82 -2.17 1.95 -12.21
N GLN A 83 -1.72 0.75 -12.58
CA GLN A 83 -2.35 -0.51 -12.19
C GLN A 83 -1.99 -0.97 -10.78
N VAL A 84 -1.07 -0.27 -10.09
CA VAL A 84 -0.72 -0.56 -8.69
C VAL A 84 -1.25 0.56 -7.80
N ALA A 85 -2.33 0.28 -7.06
CA ALA A 85 -2.89 1.25 -6.13
C ALA A 85 -1.91 1.54 -4.98
N ARG A 86 -1.69 2.81 -4.67
CA ARG A 86 -0.79 3.21 -3.59
C ARG A 86 -1.58 3.44 -2.30
N THR A 87 -1.20 2.75 -1.24
CA THR A 87 -1.85 2.85 0.06
C THR A 87 -0.81 3.15 1.14
N VAL A 88 -1.22 3.91 2.15
CA VAL A 88 -0.36 4.25 3.28
C VAL A 88 -1.04 3.87 4.59
N MET A 89 -0.27 3.29 5.51
CA MET A 89 -0.70 3.11 6.88
C MET A 89 -0.11 4.22 7.74
N VAL A 90 -0.98 4.92 8.46
CA VAL A 90 -0.63 6.03 9.34
C VAL A 90 -1.01 5.72 10.78
N ASN A 91 -0.31 6.31 11.73
CA ASN A 91 -0.73 6.38 13.13
C ASN A 91 -1.52 7.69 13.39
N PRO A 92 -2.12 7.88 14.58
CA PRO A 92 -2.87 9.11 14.88
C PRO A 92 -2.06 10.40 14.76
N ASP A 93 -0.77 10.37 15.08
CA ASP A 93 0.11 11.55 15.03
C ASP A 93 0.41 11.98 13.59
N GLN A 94 0.25 11.07 12.64
CA GLN A 94 0.45 11.30 11.20
C GLN A 94 -0.84 11.70 10.47
N LEU A 95 -1.99 11.82 11.16
CA LEU A 95 -3.24 12.29 10.54
C LEU A 95 -3.11 13.64 9.81
N PRO A 96 -2.37 14.64 10.34
CA PRO A 96 -2.14 15.90 9.62
C PRO A 96 -1.37 15.74 8.29
N LEU A 97 -0.73 14.60 8.05
CA LEU A 97 0.04 14.32 6.83
C LEU A 97 -0.78 13.65 5.72
N VAL A 98 -2.03 13.28 5.99
CA VAL A 98 -2.87 12.52 5.04
C VAL A 98 -3.05 13.23 3.70
N GLU A 99 -3.26 14.54 3.71
CA GLU A 99 -3.37 15.34 2.48
C GLU A 99 -2.06 15.29 1.68
N GLY A 100 -0.91 15.41 2.34
CA GLY A 100 0.40 15.28 1.69
C GLY A 100 0.63 13.89 1.08
N PHE A 101 0.15 12.81 1.72
CA PHE A 101 0.18 11.47 1.14
C PHE A 101 -0.73 11.35 -0.08
N ALA A 102 -1.91 11.96 -0.04
CA ALA A 102 -2.85 11.97 -1.16
C ALA A 102 -2.25 12.70 -2.37
N GLU A 103 -1.66 13.88 -2.16
CA GLU A 103 -0.89 14.61 -3.18
C GLU A 103 0.30 13.82 -3.72
N ALA A 104 0.91 12.96 -2.88
CA ALA A 104 1.96 12.04 -3.28
C ALA A 104 1.44 10.77 -3.98
N GLY A 105 0.13 10.65 -4.23
CA GLY A 105 -0.49 9.58 -5.01
C GLY A 105 -1.13 8.46 -4.19
N ALA A 106 -1.25 8.58 -2.87
CA ALA A 106 -1.98 7.60 -2.05
C ALA A 106 -3.50 7.68 -2.32
N VAL A 107 -4.10 6.53 -2.65
CA VAL A 107 -5.56 6.40 -2.90
C VAL A 107 -6.30 5.72 -1.75
N HIS A 108 -5.57 5.18 -0.76
CA HIS A 108 -6.16 4.59 0.44
C HIS A 108 -5.29 4.84 1.66
N VAL A 109 -5.94 5.13 2.79
CA VAL A 109 -5.29 5.32 4.09
C VAL A 109 -5.78 4.26 5.07
N VAL A 110 -4.85 3.55 5.69
CA VAL A 110 -5.11 2.61 6.79
C VAL A 110 -4.72 3.30 8.10
N LEU A 111 -5.67 3.55 8.98
CA LEU A 111 -5.38 4.11 10.30
C LEU A 111 -5.06 2.98 11.29
N SER A 112 -3.82 2.93 11.75
CA SER A 112 -3.41 2.06 12.84
C SER A 112 -3.78 2.70 14.17
N LEU A 113 -4.65 2.04 14.95
CA LEU A 113 -5.04 2.49 16.28
C LEU A 113 -4.42 1.57 17.34
N PRO A 114 -3.43 2.04 18.12
CA PRO A 114 -2.97 1.28 19.28
C PRO A 114 -4.06 1.24 20.36
N ALA A 115 -4.03 0.21 21.21
CA ALA A 115 -4.86 0.15 22.40
C ALA A 115 -4.63 1.42 23.26
N PRO A 116 -5.69 2.05 23.82
CA PRO A 116 -7.04 1.52 24.01
C PRO A 116 -8.03 1.76 22.84
N TYR A 117 -7.56 1.99 21.61
CA TYR A 117 -8.39 2.20 20.41
C TYR A 117 -9.29 3.45 20.48
N ASP A 118 -8.66 4.62 20.45
CA ASP A 118 -9.40 5.88 20.40
C ASP A 118 -10.07 6.11 19.03
N LEU A 119 -11.35 5.73 18.92
CA LEU A 119 -12.10 5.87 17.67
C LEU A 119 -12.35 7.32 17.24
N ARG A 120 -12.15 8.31 18.12
CA ARG A 120 -12.23 9.74 17.74
C ARG A 120 -11.18 10.08 16.67
N LYS A 121 -10.07 9.34 16.62
CA LYS A 121 -9.05 9.47 15.58
C LYS A 121 -9.55 9.00 14.20
N ALA A 122 -10.46 8.03 14.16
CA ALA A 122 -11.13 7.67 12.91
C ALA A 122 -12.06 8.79 12.43
N GLU A 123 -12.75 9.48 13.34
CA GLU A 123 -13.57 10.65 12.99
C GLU A 123 -12.74 11.81 12.43
N GLU A 124 -11.55 12.04 12.98
CA GLU A 124 -10.58 13.01 12.43
C GLU A 124 -10.17 12.65 10.99
N LEU A 125 -9.83 11.38 10.73
CA LEU A 125 -9.51 10.91 9.38
C LEU A 125 -10.67 11.11 8.39
N LEU A 126 -11.91 10.88 8.82
CA LEU A 126 -13.08 11.07 7.96
C LEU A 126 -13.26 12.52 7.49
N LYS A 127 -12.72 13.51 8.21
CA LYS A 127 -12.79 14.93 7.81
C LYS A 127 -11.91 15.23 6.59
N VAL A 128 -10.81 14.50 6.42
CA VAL A 128 -9.86 14.68 5.30
C VAL A 128 -10.06 13.67 4.18
N ARG A 129 -11.11 12.83 4.25
CA ARG A 129 -11.37 11.77 3.25
C ARG A 129 -11.48 12.29 1.80
N ALA A 130 -11.92 13.53 1.62
CA ALA A 130 -12.12 14.12 0.29
C ALA A 130 -10.80 14.23 -0.48
N ALA A 131 -9.68 14.37 0.23
CA ALA A 131 -8.35 14.40 -0.37
C ALA A 131 -7.97 13.08 -1.06
N LEU A 132 -8.57 11.95 -0.66
CA LEU A 132 -8.27 10.62 -1.21
C LEU A 132 -9.16 10.24 -2.41
N THR A 133 -10.04 11.14 -2.86
CA THR A 133 -11.07 10.87 -3.89
C THR A 133 -10.92 11.70 -5.16
N SER A 134 -9.85 12.49 -5.29
CA SER A 134 -9.56 13.34 -6.46
C SER A 134 -8.67 12.65 -7.49
#